data_AF-A0A0P9SKI9-F1
#
_entry.id   AF-A0A0P9SKI9-F1
#
_cell.length_a   1.000
_cell.length_b   1.000
_cell.length_c   1.000
_cell.angle_alpha   90.00
_cell.angle_beta   90.00
_cell.angle_gamma   90.00
#
_symmetry.space_group_name_H-M   'P 1'
#
loop_
_entity.id
_entity.type
_entity.pdbx_description
1 polymer ?
#
loop_
_entity_poly.entity_id
_entity_poly.type
_entity_poly.pdbx_seq_one_letter_code
_entity_poly.pdbx_strand_id
1 'polypeptide(L)'
;MLTKLGIKGRVLLLTILPASLMAAMLGGYFTWMQLSELQSQLLQRGEMIAQDLAPLAANALGRKDKVLLSRIATQTLEQTDVRAVSFLDTDRTELAHAGPTMISPSPIGSGSQLLSSTGTDATRYLLPVFGSQRHLTSPIIPAEADTLLGWVELEISHNGTLLRGYRSLFASLLLILTGLAFTATLAVRMSRTINGPMSQIKQAVSQLKDGNLETRLPPLGSRELDELASGINRMAATLQNAQEELQLSIDQATEDVRQNLETIEIQNIELDLARKEALEASRIKSEFLANMSHEIRTPLNGILGFTHLLQKSELTPRQFDYLGTIEKSADNLLSIINEILDFSKIEAGKLVLDNIPFNLRDLLQDTLTILAPAAHAKQLELVSLVYRDTPLALSGDPLRLRQILTNLVSNAIKFTREGTIVARAMLEDETEEHAQLRISVQDTGIGLSSQDVRAL
;
A
#
# COMPACT_ATOMS: atom_id res chain seq x y z
N MET A 1 -23.03 -5.56 20.07
CA MET A 1 -23.67 -4.25 20.27
C MET A 1 -22.67 -3.09 20.46
N LEU A 2 -21.62 -3.24 21.28
CA LEU A 2 -20.62 -2.17 21.55
C LEU A 2 -19.87 -1.63 20.31
N THR A 3 -19.72 -2.45 19.26
CA THR A 3 -18.97 -2.05 18.07
C THR A 3 -19.65 -0.98 17.22
N LYS A 4 -20.99 -0.87 17.28
CA LYS A 4 -21.79 0.11 16.52
C LYS A 4 -21.89 1.49 17.19
N LEU A 5 -21.51 1.62 18.46
CA LEU A 5 -21.47 2.91 19.14
C LEU A 5 -20.17 3.64 18.80
N GLY A 6 -20.29 4.92 18.39
CA GLY A 6 -19.15 5.81 18.23
C GLY A 6 -18.37 5.99 19.55
N ILE A 7 -17.15 6.53 19.48
CA ILE A 7 -16.22 6.69 20.63
C ILE A 7 -16.93 7.32 21.84
N LYS A 8 -17.78 8.34 21.61
CA LYS A 8 -18.65 8.96 22.60
C LYS A 8 -19.55 7.97 23.35
N GLY A 9 -20.24 7.09 22.63
CA GLY A 9 -21.16 6.12 23.22
C GLY A 9 -20.42 5.04 24.03
N ARG A 10 -19.23 4.62 23.58
CA ARG A 10 -18.41 3.65 24.31
C ARG A 10 -17.85 4.23 25.60
N VAL A 11 -17.32 5.46 25.58
CA VAL A 11 -16.77 6.13 26.78
C VAL A 11 -17.87 6.35 27.82
N LEU A 12 -19.05 6.82 27.41
CA LEU A 12 -20.18 7.01 28.34
C LEU A 12 -20.65 5.68 28.93
N LEU A 13 -20.77 4.63 28.12
CA LEU A 13 -21.21 3.32 28.61
C LEU A 13 -20.16 2.71 29.56
N LEU A 14 -18.87 2.77 29.24
CA LEU A 14 -17.79 2.23 30.06
C LEU A 14 -17.60 2.98 31.39
N THR A 15 -18.00 4.24 31.48
CA THR A 15 -17.88 5.04 32.71
C THR A 15 -19.14 5.01 33.56
N ILE A 16 -20.32 5.17 32.96
CA ILE A 16 -21.59 5.29 33.69
C ILE A 16 -22.11 3.93 34.15
N LEU A 17 -21.91 2.87 33.36
CA LEU A 17 -22.49 1.56 33.68
C LEU A 17 -21.86 0.91 34.93
N PRO A 18 -20.52 0.85 35.08
CA PRO A 18 -19.91 0.30 36.29
C PRO A 18 -20.19 1.17 37.52
N ALA A 19 -20.15 2.50 37.36
CA ALA A 19 -20.44 3.44 38.44
C ALA A 19 -21.89 3.29 38.94
N SER A 20 -22.85 3.16 38.03
CA SER A 20 -24.25 2.91 38.38
C SER A 20 -24.44 1.59 39.09
N LEU A 21 -23.79 0.52 38.60
CA LEU A 21 -23.87 -0.80 39.22
C LEU A 21 -23.29 -0.79 40.64
N MET A 22 -22.14 -0.15 40.83
CA MET A 22 -21.49 -0.01 42.13
C MET A 22 -22.31 0.83 43.10
N ALA A 23 -22.91 1.94 42.64
CA ALA A 23 -23.78 2.78 43.46
C ALA A 23 -25.03 2.04 43.93
N ALA A 24 -25.66 1.27 43.03
CA ALA A 24 -26.82 0.44 43.39
C ALA A 24 -26.45 -0.66 44.40
N MET A 25 -25.32 -1.34 44.18
CA MET A 25 -24.85 -2.41 45.06
C MET A 25 -24.50 -1.89 46.46
N LEU A 26 -23.68 -0.83 46.55
CA LEU A 26 -23.26 -0.25 47.82
C LEU A 26 -24.43 0.41 48.57
N GLY A 27 -25.29 1.15 47.86
CA GLY A 27 -26.44 1.80 48.49
C GLY A 27 -27.48 0.80 48.98
N GLY A 28 -27.72 -0.27 48.22
CA GLY A 28 -28.56 -1.38 48.66
C GLY A 28 -27.99 -2.09 49.91
N TYR A 29 -26.69 -2.39 49.90
CA TYR A 29 -26.01 -3.01 51.04
C TYR A 29 -26.08 -2.14 52.30
N PHE A 30 -25.76 -0.85 52.19
CA PHE A 30 -25.78 0.08 53.32
C PHE A 30 -27.19 0.23 53.92
N THR A 31 -28.20 0.35 53.06
CA THR A 31 -29.61 0.41 53.47
C THR A 31 -30.01 -0.84 54.24
N TRP A 32 -29.67 -2.02 53.71
CA TRP A 32 -29.97 -3.30 54.36
C TRP A 32 -29.27 -3.41 55.72
N MET A 33 -27.99 -3.05 55.78
CA MET A 33 -27.20 -3.06 57.01
C MET A 33 -27.82 -2.15 58.08
N GLN A 34 -28.18 -0.92 57.72
CA GLN A 34 -28.74 0.05 58.65
C GLN A 34 -30.15 -0.34 59.14
N LEU A 35 -30.97 -0.93 58.27
CA LEU A 35 -32.29 -1.42 58.67
C LEU A 35 -32.18 -2.61 59.63
N SER A 36 -31.26 -3.54 59.35
CA SER A 36 -30.96 -4.67 60.24
C SER A 36 -30.48 -4.20 61.61
N GLU A 37 -29.60 -3.20 61.65
CA GLU A 37 -29.08 -2.61 62.89
C GLU A 37 -30.17 -1.87 63.69
N LEU A 38 -31.04 -1.10 63.03
CA LEU A 38 -32.16 -0.44 63.70
C LEU A 38 -33.13 -1.45 64.32
N GLN A 39 -33.38 -2.58 63.65
CA GLN A 39 -34.24 -3.64 64.15
C GLN A 39 -33.62 -4.35 65.36
N SER A 40 -32.32 -4.67 65.31
CA SER A 40 -31.63 -5.34 66.42
C SER A 40 -31.56 -4.44 67.66
N GLN A 41 -31.28 -3.14 67.49
CA GLN A 41 -31.28 -2.16 68.57
C GLN A 41 -32.66 -2.03 69.24
N LEU A 42 -33.75 -2.03 68.45
CA LEU A 42 -35.11 -1.98 69.00
C LEU A 42 -35.40 -3.22 69.86
N LEU A 43 -35.03 -4.41 69.38
CA LEU A 43 -35.26 -5.66 70.10
C LEU A 43 -34.45 -5.74 71.39
N GLN A 44 -33.17 -5.38 71.35
CA GLN A 44 -32.30 -5.32 72.54
C GLN A 44 -32.82 -4.32 73.56
N ARG A 45 -33.32 -3.16 73.11
CA ARG A 45 -33.91 -2.17 74.02
C ARG A 45 -35.17 -2.69 74.70
N GLY A 46 -36.02 -3.42 73.98
CA GLY A 46 -37.19 -4.06 74.59
C GLY A 46 -36.86 -5.11 75.63
N GLU A 47 -35.84 -5.91 75.35
CA GLU A 47 -35.32 -6.87 76.32
C GLU A 47 -34.77 -6.17 77.58
N MET A 48 -33.93 -5.13 77.42
CA MET A 48 -33.39 -4.36 78.55
C MET A 48 -34.48 -3.70 79.39
N ILE A 49 -35.46 -3.04 78.75
CA ILE A 49 -36.57 -2.40 79.47
C ILE A 49 -37.39 -3.45 80.23
N ALA A 50 -37.69 -4.60 79.61
CA ALA A 50 -38.42 -5.67 80.30
C ALA A 50 -37.63 -6.19 81.52
N GLN A 51 -36.32 -6.42 81.38
CA GLN A 51 -35.46 -6.90 82.45
C GLN A 51 -35.30 -5.87 83.60
N ASP A 52 -35.20 -4.58 83.28
CA ASP A 52 -35.10 -3.51 84.27
C ASP A 52 -36.41 -3.31 85.06
N LEU A 53 -37.56 -3.60 84.44
CA LEU A 53 -38.86 -3.48 85.11
C LEU A 53 -39.12 -4.59 86.13
N ALA A 54 -38.59 -5.78 85.92
CA ALA A 54 -38.80 -6.92 86.82
C ALA A 54 -38.41 -6.62 88.28
N PRO A 55 -37.18 -6.16 88.60
CA PRO A 55 -36.80 -5.83 89.98
C PRO A 55 -37.55 -4.61 90.53
N LEU A 56 -37.86 -3.61 89.69
CA LEU A 56 -38.65 -2.43 90.10
C LEU A 56 -40.08 -2.81 90.50
N ALA A 57 -40.68 -3.77 89.80
CA ALA A 57 -42.03 -4.25 90.05
C ALA A 57 -42.11 -5.38 91.11
N ALA A 58 -41.01 -6.10 91.39
CA ALA A 58 -41.00 -7.29 92.25
C ALA A 58 -41.59 -7.05 93.65
N ASN A 59 -41.23 -5.94 94.30
CA ASN A 59 -41.77 -5.62 95.63
C ASN A 59 -43.27 -5.31 95.55
N ALA A 60 -43.68 -4.52 94.55
CA ALA A 60 -45.06 -4.08 94.35
C ALA A 60 -45.98 -5.24 93.93
N LEU A 61 -45.52 -6.13 93.04
CA LEU A 61 -46.22 -7.35 92.60
C LEU A 61 -46.50 -8.28 93.77
N GLY A 62 -45.48 -8.61 94.55
CA GLY A 62 -45.69 -9.54 95.67
C GLY A 62 -46.45 -8.94 96.87
N ARG A 63 -46.70 -7.62 96.90
CA ARG A 63 -47.64 -6.97 97.85
C ARG A 63 -49.01 -6.69 97.21
N LYS A 64 -49.17 -6.97 95.91
CA LYS A 64 -50.34 -6.63 95.09
C LYS A 64 -50.71 -5.13 95.18
N ASP A 65 -49.71 -4.26 95.29
CA ASP A 65 -49.89 -2.80 95.37
C ASP A 65 -50.19 -2.22 93.98
N LYS A 66 -51.48 -2.16 93.64
CA LYS A 66 -51.95 -1.66 92.35
C LYS A 66 -51.57 -0.19 92.10
N VAL A 67 -51.44 0.63 93.16
CA VAL A 67 -51.14 2.06 93.03
C VAL A 67 -49.68 2.26 92.61
N LEU A 68 -48.76 1.55 93.26
CA LEU A 68 -47.34 1.59 92.90
C LEU A 68 -47.08 0.97 91.52
N LEU A 69 -47.73 -0.16 91.20
CA LEU A 69 -47.63 -0.79 89.88
C LEU A 69 -48.16 0.10 88.75
N SER A 70 -49.27 0.80 88.97
CA SER A 70 -49.81 1.76 88.00
C SER A 70 -48.87 2.95 87.77
N ARG A 71 -48.19 3.43 88.82
CA ARG A 71 -47.19 4.50 88.70
C ARG A 71 -45.97 4.04 87.90
N ILE A 72 -45.46 2.85 88.18
CA ILE A 72 -44.35 2.25 87.42
C ILE A 72 -44.76 2.08 85.95
N ALA A 73 -45.96 1.53 85.68
CA ALA A 73 -46.46 1.33 84.32
C ALA A 73 -46.56 2.66 83.55
N THR A 74 -47.07 3.71 84.19
CA THR A 74 -47.21 5.04 83.58
C THR A 74 -45.85 5.67 83.28
N GLN A 75 -44.89 5.56 84.18
CA GLN A 75 -43.53 6.09 83.97
C GLN A 75 -42.79 5.34 82.85
N THR A 76 -43.01 4.03 82.72
CA THR A 76 -42.43 3.23 81.64
C THR A 76 -43.07 3.53 80.29
N LEU A 77 -44.37 3.83 80.26
CA LEU A 77 -45.07 4.24 79.04
C LEU A 77 -44.48 5.53 78.43
N GLU A 78 -43.87 6.40 79.24
CA GLU A 78 -43.18 7.60 78.76
C GLU A 78 -41.84 7.30 78.06
N GLN A 79 -41.31 6.07 78.15
CA GLN A 79 -40.09 5.70 77.45
C GLN A 79 -40.31 5.57 75.94
N THR A 80 -39.30 5.95 75.16
CA THR A 80 -39.37 5.90 73.69
C THR A 80 -39.62 4.48 73.18
N ASP A 81 -40.49 4.35 72.19
CA ASP A 81 -40.89 3.10 71.53
C ASP A 81 -41.75 2.16 72.41
N VAL A 82 -41.97 2.44 73.71
CA VAL A 82 -42.91 1.69 74.55
C VAL A 82 -44.34 2.06 74.20
N ARG A 83 -45.15 1.04 73.89
CA ARG A 83 -46.54 1.19 73.48
C ARG A 83 -47.52 0.89 74.62
N ALA A 84 -47.27 -0.18 75.37
CA ALA A 84 -48.10 -0.58 76.50
C ALA A 84 -47.29 -1.40 77.50
N VAL A 85 -47.68 -1.32 78.77
CA VAL A 85 -47.07 -2.07 79.87
C VAL A 85 -48.17 -2.65 80.74
N SER A 86 -48.04 -3.91 81.15
CA SER A 86 -48.99 -4.56 82.06
C SER A 86 -48.27 -5.39 83.09
N PHE A 87 -48.79 -5.37 84.31
CA PHE A 87 -48.34 -6.18 85.41
C PHE A 87 -49.44 -7.19 85.73
N LEU A 88 -49.11 -8.48 85.67
CA LEU A 88 -50.05 -9.57 85.88
C LEU A 88 -49.73 -10.31 87.18
N ASP A 89 -50.75 -10.83 87.85
CA ASP A 89 -50.63 -11.74 88.99
C ASP A 89 -50.14 -13.13 88.53
N THR A 90 -49.91 -14.06 89.48
CA THR A 90 -49.48 -15.44 89.17
C THR A 90 -50.45 -16.17 88.23
N ASP A 91 -51.74 -15.85 88.33
CA ASP A 91 -52.82 -16.42 87.50
C ASP A 91 -53.03 -15.67 86.17
N ARG A 92 -52.10 -14.78 85.79
CA ARG A 92 -52.18 -13.88 84.62
C ARG A 92 -53.35 -12.88 84.67
N THR A 93 -53.90 -12.60 85.84
CA THR A 93 -54.90 -11.54 86.03
C THR A 93 -54.23 -10.17 86.06
N GLU A 94 -54.82 -9.19 85.38
CA GLU A 94 -54.23 -7.84 85.29
C GLU A 94 -54.31 -7.09 86.62
N LEU A 95 -53.16 -6.66 87.14
CA LEU A 95 -53.05 -5.86 88.37
C LEU A 95 -52.94 -4.37 88.08
N ALA A 96 -52.21 -4.02 87.01
CA ALA A 96 -52.09 -2.66 86.50
C ALA A 96 -51.74 -2.68 85.01
N HIS A 97 -52.27 -1.73 84.25
CA HIS A 97 -52.01 -1.53 82.83
C HIS A 97 -51.83 -0.05 82.53
N ALA A 98 -50.90 0.28 81.63
CA ALA A 98 -50.74 1.61 81.07
C ALA A 98 -50.52 1.49 79.55
N GLY A 99 -51.32 2.23 78.78
CA GLY A 99 -51.24 2.28 77.32
C GLY A 99 -52.52 1.83 76.63
N PRO A 100 -52.51 1.70 75.29
CA PRO A 100 -53.57 1.08 74.52
C PRO A 100 -53.56 -0.45 74.66
N THR A 101 -54.64 -1.10 74.23
CA THR A 101 -54.69 -2.57 74.15
C THR A 101 -53.55 -3.12 73.30
N MET A 102 -52.83 -4.09 73.84
CA MET A 102 -51.71 -4.76 73.15
C MET A 102 -52.21 -5.45 71.88
N ILE A 103 -51.53 -5.23 70.77
CA ILE A 103 -51.91 -5.72 69.43
C ILE A 103 -51.23 -7.06 69.14
N SER A 104 -50.00 -7.24 69.62
CA SER A 104 -49.23 -8.45 69.34
C SER A 104 -49.70 -9.63 70.23
N PRO A 105 -49.73 -10.86 69.68
CA PRO A 105 -50.17 -12.03 70.43
C PRO A 105 -49.29 -12.24 71.66
N SER A 106 -49.90 -12.60 72.80
CA SER A 106 -49.14 -12.90 74.02
C SER A 106 -48.19 -14.07 73.75
N PRO A 107 -46.91 -13.98 74.17
CA PRO A 107 -45.96 -15.05 73.96
C PRO A 107 -46.43 -16.37 74.61
N ILE A 108 -46.40 -17.45 73.85
CA ILE A 108 -46.82 -18.77 74.33
C ILE A 108 -45.61 -19.48 74.93
N GLY A 109 -45.63 -19.65 76.25
CA GLY A 109 -44.61 -20.38 77.00
C GLY A 109 -44.79 -20.24 78.51
N SER A 110 -44.26 -21.20 79.25
CA SER A 110 -44.24 -21.26 80.72
C SER A 110 -42.81 -21.36 81.24
N GLY A 111 -41.87 -20.67 80.59
CA GLY A 111 -40.45 -20.70 80.92
C GLY A 111 -40.07 -19.69 82.00
N SER A 112 -38.93 -19.92 82.65
CA SER A 112 -38.27 -18.99 83.59
C SER A 112 -37.50 -17.87 82.89
N GLN A 113 -37.62 -17.75 81.57
CA GLN A 113 -36.87 -16.81 80.74
C GLN A 113 -37.79 -15.79 80.07
N LEU A 114 -37.21 -14.69 79.60
CA LEU A 114 -37.88 -13.70 78.78
C LEU A 114 -38.44 -14.34 77.50
N LEU A 115 -39.75 -14.23 77.30
CA LEU A 115 -40.42 -14.66 76.07
C LEU A 115 -40.74 -13.42 75.24
N SER A 116 -40.58 -13.52 73.93
CA SER A 116 -40.97 -12.45 73.00
C SER A 116 -41.79 -12.99 71.83
N SER A 117 -42.73 -12.19 71.36
CA SER A 117 -43.51 -12.45 70.17
C SER A 117 -43.53 -11.17 69.33
N THR A 118 -43.00 -11.27 68.11
CA THR A 118 -42.89 -10.12 67.20
C THR A 118 -44.02 -10.17 66.18
N GLY A 119 -44.89 -9.15 66.21
CA GLY A 119 -45.90 -8.89 65.19
C GLY A 119 -45.38 -7.93 64.11
N THR A 120 -46.29 -7.50 63.22
CA THR A 120 -45.96 -6.56 62.12
C THR A 120 -45.64 -5.14 62.60
N ASP A 121 -46.35 -4.68 63.64
CA ASP A 121 -46.27 -3.29 64.11
C ASP A 121 -45.70 -3.14 65.53
N ALA A 122 -45.58 -4.25 66.26
CA ALA A 122 -45.11 -4.26 67.63
C ALA A 122 -44.49 -5.60 68.06
N THR A 123 -43.55 -5.56 68.99
CA THR A 123 -43.02 -6.74 69.68
C THR A 123 -43.51 -6.76 71.11
N ARG A 124 -44.09 -7.87 71.54
CA ARG A 124 -44.56 -8.09 72.90
C ARG A 124 -43.58 -9.00 73.64
N TYR A 125 -43.18 -8.56 74.82
CA TYR A 125 -42.31 -9.25 75.75
C TYR A 125 -43.11 -9.68 76.97
N LEU A 126 -42.83 -10.87 77.48
CA LEU A 126 -43.41 -11.43 78.68
C LEU A 126 -42.26 -11.95 79.54
N LEU A 127 -42.12 -11.40 80.75
CA LEU A 127 -41.05 -11.75 81.68
C LEU A 127 -41.65 -12.18 83.02
N PRO A 128 -41.36 -13.40 83.51
CA PRO A 128 -41.72 -13.79 84.88
C PRO A 128 -40.87 -13.03 85.90
N VAL A 129 -41.51 -12.57 86.98
CA VAL A 129 -40.85 -11.89 88.10
C VAL A 129 -40.76 -12.84 89.27
N PHE A 130 -39.56 -13.11 89.76
CA PHE A 130 -39.31 -14.04 90.85
C PHE A 130 -38.93 -13.33 92.15
N GLY A 131 -39.13 -13.99 93.29
CA GLY A 131 -38.82 -13.45 94.62
C GLY A 131 -37.35 -13.06 94.81
N SER A 132 -36.43 -13.69 94.08
CA SER A 132 -35.01 -13.31 94.01
C SER A 132 -34.79 -11.85 93.60
N GLN A 133 -35.73 -11.25 92.85
CA GLN A 133 -35.63 -9.88 92.35
C GLN A 133 -36.16 -8.83 93.35
N ARG A 134 -36.68 -9.23 94.53
CA ARG A 134 -37.19 -8.30 95.56
C ARG A 134 -36.11 -7.58 96.38
N HIS A 135 -34.92 -8.14 96.49
CA HIS A 135 -33.90 -7.68 97.45
C HIS A 135 -32.56 -7.39 96.77
N LEU A 136 -32.33 -6.12 96.41
CA LEU A 136 -31.03 -5.65 95.90
C LEU A 136 -30.01 -5.40 97.02
N THR A 137 -30.43 -5.35 98.29
CA THR A 137 -29.61 -4.89 99.43
C THR A 137 -29.69 -5.77 100.69
N SER A 138 -30.26 -6.98 100.63
CA SER A 138 -30.35 -7.89 101.79
C SER A 138 -30.09 -9.35 101.38
N PRO A 139 -29.56 -10.21 102.27
CA PRO A 139 -29.19 -11.58 101.91
C PRO A 139 -30.42 -12.38 101.44
N ILE A 140 -30.28 -13.03 100.29
CA ILE A 140 -31.34 -13.81 99.63
C ILE A 140 -31.68 -15.03 100.50
N ILE A 141 -32.96 -15.20 100.85
CA ILE A 141 -33.46 -16.41 101.51
C ILE A 141 -33.73 -17.46 100.40
N PRO A 142 -33.05 -18.63 100.36
CA PRO A 142 -33.13 -19.56 99.23
C PRO A 142 -34.54 -20.09 98.94
N ALA A 143 -35.41 -20.17 99.95
CA ALA A 143 -36.78 -20.67 99.82
C ALA A 143 -37.75 -19.71 99.12
N GLU A 144 -37.44 -18.40 99.08
CA GLU A 144 -38.30 -17.38 98.42
C GLU A 144 -37.77 -16.98 97.02
N ALA A 145 -36.55 -17.40 96.67
CA ALA A 145 -35.86 -16.96 95.45
C ALA A 145 -36.56 -17.38 94.14
N ASP A 146 -37.14 -18.58 94.11
CA ASP A 146 -37.82 -19.17 92.94
C ASP A 146 -39.36 -19.01 92.99
N THR A 147 -39.88 -18.24 93.94
CA THR A 147 -41.33 -17.97 94.01
C THR A 147 -41.73 -16.99 92.90
N LEU A 148 -42.64 -17.39 92.02
CA LEU A 148 -43.20 -16.51 91.00
C LEU A 148 -44.10 -15.47 91.68
N LEU A 149 -43.76 -14.19 91.54
CA LEU A 149 -44.52 -13.08 92.11
C LEU A 149 -45.56 -12.50 91.14
N GLY A 150 -45.36 -12.71 89.85
CA GLY A 150 -46.22 -12.19 88.78
C GLY A 150 -45.47 -12.11 87.45
N TRP A 151 -46.07 -11.44 86.47
CA TRP A 151 -45.50 -11.27 85.14
C TRP A 151 -45.46 -9.79 84.75
N VAL A 152 -44.40 -9.39 84.04
CA VAL A 152 -44.34 -8.12 83.32
C VAL A 152 -44.60 -8.38 81.85
N GLU A 153 -45.61 -7.72 81.30
CA GLU A 153 -45.81 -7.62 79.86
C GLU A 153 -45.43 -6.22 79.37
N LEU A 154 -44.62 -6.18 78.31
CA LEU A 154 -44.16 -4.96 77.67
C LEU A 154 -44.40 -5.08 76.17
N GLU A 155 -45.08 -4.11 75.57
CA GLU A 155 -45.22 -4.01 74.12
C GLU A 155 -44.42 -2.81 73.60
N ILE A 156 -43.53 -3.05 72.63
CA ILE A 156 -42.75 -2.03 71.93
C ILE A 156 -43.28 -1.84 70.52
N SER A 157 -43.49 -0.59 70.10
CA SER A 157 -43.94 -0.24 68.75
C SER A 157 -42.78 -0.17 67.75
N HIS A 158 -43.01 -0.66 66.55
CA HIS A 158 -42.08 -0.54 65.43
C HIS A 158 -42.23 0.78 64.65
N ASN A 159 -43.27 1.58 64.94
CA ASN A 159 -43.59 2.80 64.18
C ASN A 159 -42.44 3.82 64.18
N GLY A 160 -41.76 3.98 65.33
CA GLY A 160 -40.58 4.85 65.44
C GLY A 160 -39.39 4.35 64.61
N THR A 161 -39.27 3.05 64.42
CA THR A 161 -38.23 2.41 63.60
C THR A 161 -38.56 2.50 62.11
N LEU A 162 -39.83 2.36 61.72
CA LEU A 162 -40.28 2.57 60.33
C LEU A 162 -39.98 3.98 59.84
N LEU A 163 -40.27 5.01 60.65
CA LEU A 163 -39.96 6.40 60.30
C LEU A 163 -38.45 6.63 60.13
N ARG A 164 -37.63 6.05 61.02
CA ARG A 164 -36.17 6.08 60.92
C ARG A 164 -35.68 5.35 59.66
N GLY A 165 -36.28 4.22 59.30
CA GLY A 165 -36.00 3.47 58.08
C GLY A 165 -36.35 4.24 56.80
N TYR A 166 -37.48 4.95 56.77
CA TYR A 166 -37.81 5.82 55.63
C TYR A 166 -36.82 6.97 55.46
N ARG A 167 -36.34 7.56 56.58
CA ARG A 167 -35.31 8.61 56.54
C ARG A 167 -33.98 8.08 56.01
N SER A 168 -33.54 6.89 56.43
CA SER A 168 -32.30 6.30 55.91
C SER A 168 -32.42 5.93 54.43
N LEU A 169 -33.53 5.31 54.01
CA LEU A 169 -33.83 5.03 52.60
C LEU A 169 -33.77 6.29 51.74
N PHE A 170 -34.40 7.37 52.19
CA PHE A 170 -34.39 8.65 51.49
C PHE A 170 -32.97 9.23 51.39
N ALA A 171 -32.21 9.20 52.48
CA ALA A 171 -30.83 9.67 52.51
C ALA A 171 -29.93 8.85 51.55
N SER A 172 -30.06 7.52 51.55
CA SER A 172 -29.31 6.63 50.63
C SER A 172 -29.69 6.88 49.17
N LEU A 173 -30.98 7.06 48.86
CA LEU A 173 -31.44 7.38 47.51
C LEU A 173 -30.88 8.72 47.02
N LEU A 174 -30.90 9.76 47.88
CA LEU A 174 -30.34 11.06 47.57
C LEU A 174 -28.82 10.98 47.29
N LEU A 175 -28.10 10.20 48.09
CA LEU A 175 -26.66 9.97 47.90
C LEU A 175 -26.38 9.25 46.57
N ILE A 176 -27.15 8.22 46.23
CA ILE A 176 -27.03 7.53 44.93
C ILE A 176 -27.29 8.50 43.78
N LEU A 177 -28.39 9.26 43.83
CA LEU A 177 -28.77 10.18 42.76
C LEU A 177 -27.74 11.29 42.54
N THR A 178 -27.19 11.86 43.63
CA THR A 178 -26.15 12.87 43.54
C THR A 178 -24.83 12.30 43.01
N GLY A 179 -24.44 11.09 43.42
CA GLY A 179 -23.29 10.39 42.85
C GLY A 179 -23.44 10.07 41.36
N LEU A 180 -24.63 9.62 40.95
CA LEU A 180 -24.96 9.40 39.54
C LEU A 180 -24.94 10.70 38.72
N ALA A 181 -25.50 11.78 39.25
CA ALA A 181 -25.46 13.09 38.59
C ALA A 181 -24.02 13.61 38.44
N PHE A 182 -23.19 13.45 39.47
CA PHE A 182 -21.79 13.84 39.45
C PHE A 182 -21.00 13.04 38.40
N THR A 183 -21.14 11.71 38.40
CA THR A 183 -20.48 10.83 37.42
C THR A 183 -20.95 11.11 35.99
N ALA A 184 -22.25 11.33 35.76
CA ALA A 184 -22.77 11.73 34.47
C ALA A 184 -22.20 13.07 33.99
N THR A 185 -22.12 14.07 34.89
CA THR A 185 -21.55 15.39 34.57
C THR A 185 -20.07 15.29 34.20
N LEU A 186 -19.29 14.53 34.97
CA LEU A 186 -17.88 14.27 34.70
C LEU A 186 -17.68 13.54 33.36
N ALA A 187 -18.50 12.52 33.08
CA ALA A 187 -18.45 11.76 31.84
C ALA A 187 -18.78 12.63 30.62
N VAL A 188 -19.78 13.51 30.71
CA VAL A 188 -20.11 14.46 29.63
C VAL A 188 -18.99 15.49 29.43
N ARG A 189 -18.40 16.02 30.51
CA ARG A 189 -17.28 16.96 30.43
C ARG A 189 -16.08 16.32 29.73
N MET A 190 -15.67 15.13 30.15
CA MET A 190 -14.56 14.38 29.55
C MET A 190 -14.84 14.00 28.09
N SER A 191 -16.10 13.67 27.77
CA SER A 191 -16.53 13.40 26.40
C SER A 191 -16.36 14.61 25.48
N ARG A 192 -16.67 15.82 25.96
CA ARG A 192 -16.52 17.06 25.19
C ARG A 192 -15.05 17.46 24.99
N THR A 193 -14.22 17.31 26.02
CA THR A 193 -12.79 17.66 25.95
C THR A 193 -11.98 16.77 25.01
N ILE A 194 -12.42 15.52 24.76
CA ILE A 194 -11.70 14.59 23.88
C ILE A 194 -12.31 14.56 22.46
N ASN A 195 -13.64 14.47 22.34
CA ASN A 195 -14.26 14.26 21.02
C ASN A 195 -14.20 15.50 20.12
N GLY A 196 -14.22 16.71 20.69
CA GLY A 196 -14.10 17.96 19.93
C GLY A 196 -12.78 18.02 19.16
N PRO A 197 -11.62 17.97 19.85
CA PRO A 197 -10.31 17.91 19.22
C PRO A 197 -10.13 16.78 18.19
N MET A 198 -10.62 15.57 18.50
CA MET A 198 -10.56 14.44 17.56
C MET A 198 -11.30 14.71 16.25
N SER A 199 -12.43 15.42 16.30
CA SER A 199 -13.16 15.80 15.08
C SER A 199 -12.37 16.82 14.24
N GLN A 200 -11.69 17.76 14.89
CA GLN A 200 -10.84 18.75 14.19
C GLN A 200 -9.66 18.08 13.50
N ILE A 201 -8.96 17.17 14.19
CA ILE A 201 -7.88 16.38 13.59
C ILE A 201 -8.38 15.58 12.38
N LYS A 202 -9.52 14.88 12.52
CA LYS A 202 -10.11 14.13 11.41
C LYS A 202 -10.39 15.03 10.20
N GLN A 203 -10.94 16.21 10.43
CA GLN A 203 -11.25 17.15 9.36
C GLN A 203 -9.98 17.71 8.70
N ALA A 204 -8.97 18.07 9.49
CA ALA A 204 -7.69 18.55 8.97
C ALA A 204 -6.97 17.48 8.12
N VAL A 205 -6.97 16.23 8.56
CA VAL A 205 -6.41 15.12 7.78
C VAL A 205 -7.19 14.89 6.48
N SER A 206 -8.52 15.02 6.49
CA SER A 206 -9.31 14.95 5.26
C SER A 206 -8.97 16.08 4.30
N GLN A 207 -8.84 17.31 4.81
CA GLN A 207 -8.48 18.48 3.99
C GLN A 207 -7.08 18.34 3.38
N LEU A 208 -6.11 17.82 4.14
CA LEU A 208 -4.78 17.49 3.63
C LEU A 208 -4.84 16.46 2.50
N LYS A 209 -5.64 15.41 2.67
CA LYS A 209 -5.88 14.37 1.66
C LYS A 209 -6.59 14.93 0.42
N ASP A 210 -7.43 15.95 0.56
CA ASP A 210 -8.10 16.64 -0.54
C ASP A 210 -7.22 17.74 -1.19
N GLY A 211 -5.94 17.84 -0.81
CA GLY A 211 -4.95 18.75 -1.41
C GLY A 211 -4.84 20.14 -0.77
N ASN A 212 -5.61 20.42 0.29
CA ASN A 212 -5.53 21.69 1.01
C ASN A 212 -4.42 21.66 2.07
N LEU A 213 -3.18 21.79 1.60
CA LEU A 213 -1.96 21.71 2.43
C LEU A 213 -1.73 22.94 3.33
N GLU A 214 -2.50 24.02 3.18
CA GLU A 214 -2.42 25.21 4.05
C GLU A 214 -3.11 25.01 5.39
N THR A 215 -3.89 23.94 5.53
CA THR A 215 -4.61 23.62 6.77
C THR A 215 -3.64 23.49 7.94
N ARG A 216 -3.89 24.22 9.03
CA ARG A 216 -3.13 24.12 10.28
C ARG A 216 -4.07 23.87 11.45
N LEU A 217 -3.71 22.89 12.28
CA LEU A 217 -4.42 22.59 13.52
C LEU A 217 -4.04 23.59 14.63
N PRO A 218 -5.02 24.17 15.34
CA PRO A 218 -4.78 24.99 16.52
C PRO A 218 -4.35 24.13 17.72
N PRO A 219 -3.88 24.73 18.83
CA PRO A 219 -3.70 24.01 20.09
C PRO A 219 -5.04 23.43 20.57
N LEU A 220 -5.04 22.13 20.84
CA LEU A 220 -6.17 21.29 21.18
C LEU A 220 -6.37 21.12 22.70
N GLY A 221 -5.44 21.65 23.51
CA GLY A 221 -5.61 21.85 24.95
C GLY A 221 -5.17 20.67 25.82
N SER A 222 -4.63 19.60 25.23
CA SER A 222 -3.89 18.57 25.95
C SER A 222 -2.51 18.41 25.31
N ARG A 223 -1.49 18.11 26.12
CA ARG A 223 -0.11 17.99 25.65
C ARG A 223 0.03 16.97 24.52
N GLU A 224 -0.60 15.81 24.67
CA GLU A 224 -0.55 14.71 23.70
C GLU A 224 -1.26 15.08 22.39
N LEU A 225 -2.39 15.78 22.48
CA LEU A 225 -3.12 16.26 21.31
C LEU A 225 -2.37 17.39 20.60
N ASP A 226 -1.71 18.27 21.35
CA ASP A 226 -0.88 19.34 20.82
C ASP A 226 0.38 18.81 20.12
N GLU A 227 1.02 17.76 20.68
CA GLU A 227 2.12 17.06 20.03
C GLU A 227 1.69 16.44 18.70
N LEU A 228 0.50 15.81 18.66
CA LEU A 228 -0.06 15.26 17.43
C LEU A 228 -0.41 16.35 16.40
N ALA A 229 -1.07 17.43 16.83
CA ALA A 229 -1.39 18.57 15.98
C ALA A 229 -0.12 19.19 15.38
N SER A 230 0.93 19.35 16.18
CA SER A 230 2.25 19.82 15.73
C SER A 230 2.89 18.88 14.71
N GLY A 231 2.79 17.56 14.93
CA GLY A 231 3.25 16.55 13.96
C GLY A 231 2.53 16.63 12.62
N ILE A 232 1.20 16.77 12.64
CA ILE A 232 0.39 16.94 11.42
C ILE A 232 0.73 18.25 10.71
N ASN A 233 0.90 19.36 11.46
CA ASN A 233 1.29 20.65 10.89
C ASN A 233 2.68 20.59 10.23
N ARG A 234 3.65 19.86 10.83
CA ARG A 234 4.96 19.62 10.20
C ARG A 234 4.82 18.83 8.90
N MET A 235 4.04 17.76 8.91
CA MET A 235 3.78 16.95 7.71
C MET A 235 3.14 17.79 6.59
N ALA A 236 2.16 18.63 6.93
CA ALA A 236 1.52 19.54 5.98
C ALA A 236 2.53 20.51 5.34
N ALA A 237 3.42 21.10 6.14
CA ALA A 237 4.49 21.97 5.65
C ALA A 237 5.49 21.24 4.75
N THR A 238 5.92 20.02 5.12
CA THR A 238 6.81 19.22 4.28
C THR A 238 6.18 18.85 2.95
N LEU A 239 4.91 18.44 2.94
CA LEU A 239 4.19 18.14 1.70
C LEU A 239 4.03 19.38 0.82
N GLN A 240 3.75 20.54 1.42
CA GLN A 240 3.63 21.80 0.69
C GLN A 240 4.94 22.18 0.01
N ASN A 241 6.05 22.16 0.75
CA ASN A 241 7.38 22.46 0.19
C ASN A 241 7.77 21.47 -0.91
N ALA A 242 7.49 20.18 -0.74
CA ALA A 242 7.78 19.17 -1.75
C ALA A 242 6.95 19.37 -3.03
N GLN A 243 5.68 19.80 -2.90
CA GLN A 243 4.84 20.10 -4.04
C GLN A 243 5.32 21.35 -4.80
N GLU A 244 5.74 22.40 -4.09
CA GLU A 244 6.34 23.60 -4.68
C GLU A 244 7.65 23.28 -5.41
N GLU A 245 8.53 22.48 -4.80
CA GLU A 245 9.79 22.04 -5.41
C GLU A 245 9.55 21.17 -6.67
N LEU A 246 8.59 20.25 -6.61
CA LEU A 246 8.23 19.43 -7.76
C LEU A 246 7.67 20.29 -8.91
N GLN A 247 6.83 21.28 -8.61
CA GLN A 247 6.29 22.18 -9.62
C GLN A 247 7.40 22.97 -10.32
N LEU A 248 8.34 23.53 -9.55
CA LEU A 248 9.51 24.22 -10.11
C LEU A 248 10.36 23.29 -10.97
N SER A 249 10.58 22.05 -10.53
CA SER A 249 11.32 21.05 -11.31
C SER A 249 10.61 20.68 -12.61
N ILE A 250 9.28 20.58 -12.62
CA ILE A 250 8.49 20.33 -13.83
C ILE A 250 8.60 21.50 -14.81
N ASP A 251 8.49 22.74 -14.31
CA ASP A 251 8.59 23.93 -15.15
C ASP A 251 9.97 24.03 -15.81
N GLN A 252 11.04 23.77 -15.05
CA GLN A 252 12.41 23.74 -15.56
C GLN A 252 12.61 22.63 -16.60
N ALA A 253 12.18 21.39 -16.30
CA ALA A 253 12.30 20.28 -17.23
C ALA A 253 11.52 20.52 -18.53
N THR A 254 10.36 21.20 -18.45
CA THR A 254 9.55 21.56 -19.62
C THR A 254 10.27 22.58 -20.50
N GLU A 255 10.92 23.58 -19.91
CA GLU A 255 11.71 24.56 -20.66
C GLU A 255 12.95 23.91 -21.31
N ASP A 256 13.67 23.02 -20.60
CA ASP A 256 14.80 22.29 -21.15
C ASP A 256 14.39 21.41 -22.35
N VAL A 257 13.24 20.74 -22.27
CA VAL A 257 12.67 19.98 -23.39
C VAL A 257 12.36 20.88 -24.58
N ARG A 258 11.78 22.06 -24.33
CA ARG A 258 11.46 23.04 -25.39
C ARG A 258 12.72 23.50 -26.13
N GLN A 259 13.79 23.81 -25.40
CA GLN A 259 15.08 24.22 -25.97
C GLN A 259 15.75 23.09 -26.77
N ASN A 260 15.69 21.85 -26.26
CA ASN A 260 16.21 20.69 -26.97
C ASN A 260 15.45 20.43 -28.28
N LEU A 261 14.12 20.60 -28.28
CA LEU A 261 13.31 20.48 -29.49
C LEU A 261 13.69 21.52 -30.54
N GLU A 262 13.86 22.79 -30.16
CA GLU A 262 14.34 23.84 -31.08
C GLU A 262 15.72 23.49 -31.66
N THR A 263 16.63 22.98 -30.84
CA THR A 263 17.98 22.56 -31.29
C THR A 263 17.90 21.40 -32.28
N ILE A 264 17.08 20.39 -32.01
CA ILE A 264 16.87 19.25 -32.91
C ILE A 264 16.23 19.71 -34.24
N GLU A 265 15.33 20.69 -34.21
CA GLU A 265 14.73 21.23 -35.42
C GLU A 265 15.78 21.93 -36.30
N ILE A 266 16.63 22.77 -35.71
CA ILE A 266 17.73 23.43 -36.43
C ILE A 266 18.68 22.39 -37.06
N GLN A 267 19.09 21.37 -36.29
CA GLN A 267 19.97 20.32 -36.78
C GLN A 267 19.34 19.51 -37.93
N ASN A 268 18.04 19.24 -37.88
CA ASN A 268 17.34 18.57 -38.98
C ASN A 268 17.32 19.42 -40.25
N ILE A 269 17.13 20.74 -40.12
CA ILE A 269 17.17 21.67 -41.26
C ILE A 269 18.57 21.70 -41.88
N GLU A 270 19.63 21.80 -41.06
CA GLU A 270 21.02 21.75 -41.53
C GLU A 270 21.35 20.43 -42.23
N LEU A 271 20.91 19.31 -41.65
CA LEU A 271 21.11 17.98 -42.23
C LEU A 271 20.40 17.83 -43.58
N ASP A 272 19.16 18.33 -43.70
CA ASP A 272 18.41 18.29 -44.95
C ASP A 272 19.08 19.16 -46.04
N LEU A 273 19.58 20.33 -45.67
CA LEU A 273 20.35 21.20 -46.57
C LEU A 273 21.64 20.52 -47.06
N ALA A 274 22.47 20.01 -46.15
CA ALA A 274 23.70 19.32 -46.50
C ALA A 274 23.44 18.09 -47.39
N ARG A 275 22.36 17.34 -47.11
CA ARG A 275 21.94 16.21 -47.94
C ARG A 275 21.55 16.66 -49.35
N LYS A 276 20.78 17.74 -49.48
CA LYS A 276 20.39 18.29 -50.79
C LYS A 276 21.61 18.72 -51.61
N GLU A 277 22.56 19.42 -50.99
CA GLU A 277 23.80 19.82 -51.66
C GLU A 277 24.62 18.61 -52.14
N ALA A 278 24.77 17.58 -51.31
CA ALA A 278 25.48 16.37 -51.68
C ALA A 278 24.81 15.64 -52.87
N LEU A 279 23.48 15.56 -52.87
CA LEU A 279 22.71 14.96 -53.97
C LEU A 279 22.84 15.76 -55.27
N GLU A 280 22.80 17.10 -55.18
CA GLU A 280 22.97 17.97 -56.33
C GLU A 280 24.38 17.86 -56.92
N ALA A 281 25.42 17.87 -56.07
CA ALA A 281 26.80 17.66 -56.49
C ALA A 281 27.00 16.30 -57.19
N SER A 282 26.39 15.23 -56.65
CA SER A 282 26.41 13.91 -57.28
C SER A 282 25.73 13.93 -58.65
N ARG A 283 24.57 14.58 -58.78
CA ARG A 283 23.85 14.73 -60.06
C ARG A 283 24.70 15.45 -61.11
N ILE A 284 25.32 16.57 -60.74
CA ILE A 284 26.19 17.36 -61.63
C ILE A 284 27.39 16.53 -62.07
N LYS A 285 28.03 15.79 -61.15
CA LYS A 285 29.16 14.90 -61.47
C LYS A 285 28.77 13.84 -62.51
N SER A 286 27.63 13.18 -62.33
CA SER A 286 27.14 12.18 -63.30
C SER A 286 26.81 12.78 -64.66
N GLU A 287 26.15 13.94 -64.68
CA GLU A 287 25.81 14.64 -65.93
C GLU A 287 27.06 15.09 -66.70
N PHE A 288 28.05 15.63 -65.97
CA PHE A 288 29.33 16.02 -66.55
C PHE A 288 30.08 14.84 -67.18
N LEU A 289 30.18 13.71 -66.49
CA LEU A 289 30.88 12.52 -67.01
C LEU A 289 30.16 11.91 -68.24
N ALA A 290 28.83 11.88 -68.23
CA ALA A 290 28.05 11.40 -69.37
C ALA A 290 28.28 12.29 -70.61
N ASN A 291 28.19 13.61 -70.44
CA ASN A 291 28.41 14.56 -71.53
C ASN A 291 29.85 14.49 -72.05
N MET A 292 30.84 14.43 -71.15
CA MET A 292 32.24 14.36 -71.54
C MET A 292 32.59 13.08 -72.30
N SER A 293 31.97 11.95 -71.95
CA SER A 293 32.15 10.73 -72.73
C SER A 293 31.67 10.88 -74.18
N HIS A 294 30.50 11.49 -74.39
CA HIS A 294 29.98 11.74 -75.74
C HIS A 294 30.87 12.70 -76.55
N GLU A 295 31.34 13.78 -75.92
CA GLU A 295 32.21 14.78 -76.54
C GLU A 295 33.61 14.22 -76.88
N ILE A 296 34.11 13.24 -76.15
CA ILE A 296 35.39 12.58 -76.49
C ILE A 296 35.20 11.46 -77.51
N ARG A 297 34.10 10.69 -77.44
CA ARG A 297 33.83 9.58 -78.35
C ARG A 297 33.72 10.03 -79.81
N THR A 298 33.08 11.18 -80.05
CA THR A 298 32.84 11.71 -81.40
C THR A 298 34.13 12.00 -82.19
N PRO A 299 35.08 12.81 -81.71
CA PRO A 299 36.34 13.05 -82.41
C PRO A 299 37.20 11.78 -82.49
N LEU A 300 37.16 10.92 -81.48
CA LEU A 300 37.96 9.70 -81.44
C LEU A 300 37.51 8.66 -82.48
N ASN A 301 36.19 8.50 -82.66
CA ASN A 301 35.63 7.72 -83.76
C ASN A 301 35.98 8.30 -85.13
N GLY A 302 36.10 9.62 -85.24
CA GLY A 302 36.61 10.29 -86.44
C GLY A 302 38.07 9.94 -86.73
N ILE A 303 38.95 10.03 -85.72
CA ILE A 303 40.37 9.64 -85.83
C ILE A 303 40.50 8.18 -86.23
N LEU A 304 39.76 7.27 -85.58
CA LEU A 304 39.73 5.85 -85.95
C LEU A 304 39.24 5.66 -87.38
N GLY A 305 38.15 6.33 -87.79
CA GLY A 305 37.61 6.25 -89.14
C GLY A 305 38.64 6.64 -90.22
N PHE A 306 39.34 7.76 -90.03
CA PHE A 306 40.42 8.17 -90.95
C PHE A 306 41.63 7.24 -90.90
N THR A 307 41.98 6.71 -89.73
CA THR A 307 43.05 5.72 -89.57
C THR A 307 42.74 4.46 -90.39
N HIS A 308 41.52 3.93 -90.28
CA HIS A 308 41.05 2.78 -91.06
C HIS A 308 41.01 3.05 -92.57
N LEU A 309 40.67 4.28 -93.00
CA LEU A 309 40.71 4.66 -94.41
C LEU A 309 42.14 4.72 -94.94
N LEU A 310 43.08 5.28 -94.17
CA LEU A 310 44.50 5.34 -94.53
C LEU A 310 45.13 3.95 -94.60
N GLN A 311 44.76 3.03 -93.71
CA GLN A 311 45.20 1.63 -93.73
C GLN A 311 44.83 0.89 -95.03
N LYS A 312 43.79 1.34 -95.76
CA LYS A 312 43.38 0.78 -97.06
C LYS A 312 44.14 1.35 -98.26
N SER A 313 45.06 2.30 -98.04
CA SER A 313 45.89 2.91 -99.08
C SER A 313 47.26 2.22 -99.23
N GLU A 314 48.04 2.61 -100.24
CA GLU A 314 49.43 2.13 -100.38
C GLU A 314 50.31 2.77 -99.29
N LEU A 315 50.74 1.94 -98.32
CA LEU A 315 51.51 2.39 -97.16
C LEU A 315 52.90 1.76 -97.13
N THR A 316 53.88 2.53 -96.67
CA THR A 316 55.18 1.97 -96.29
C THR A 316 55.06 1.18 -94.98
N PRO A 317 55.92 0.17 -94.72
CA PRO A 317 55.88 -0.61 -93.49
C PRO A 317 55.92 0.23 -92.19
N ARG A 318 56.65 1.36 -92.18
CA ARG A 318 56.69 2.28 -91.04
C ARG A 318 55.38 3.04 -90.83
N GLN A 319 54.70 3.46 -91.90
CA GLN A 319 53.41 4.15 -91.80
C GLN A 319 52.32 3.21 -91.30
N PHE A 320 52.37 1.93 -91.69
CA PHE A 320 51.46 0.91 -91.18
C PHE A 320 51.62 0.73 -89.66
N ASP A 321 52.87 0.65 -89.17
CA ASP A 321 53.17 0.54 -87.74
C ASP A 321 52.71 1.77 -86.93
N TYR A 322 52.87 2.98 -87.48
CA TYR A 322 52.36 4.21 -86.86
C TYR A 322 50.83 4.24 -86.78
N LEU A 323 50.13 3.86 -87.86
CA LEU A 323 48.67 3.79 -87.85
C LEU A 323 48.16 2.73 -86.86
N GLY A 324 48.81 1.57 -86.78
CA GLY A 324 48.48 0.55 -85.77
C GLY A 324 48.70 1.04 -84.33
N THR A 325 49.73 1.86 -84.10
CA THR A 325 49.96 2.48 -82.78
C THR A 325 48.89 3.51 -82.43
N ILE A 326 48.46 4.33 -83.39
CA ILE A 326 47.38 5.32 -83.22
C ILE A 326 46.06 4.62 -82.91
N GLU A 327 45.71 3.59 -83.68
CA GLU A 327 44.49 2.79 -83.48
C GLU A 327 44.46 2.18 -82.07
N LYS A 328 45.53 1.47 -81.69
CA LYS A 328 45.65 0.87 -80.36
C LYS A 328 45.54 1.89 -79.23
N SER A 329 46.09 3.09 -79.43
CA SER A 329 46.02 4.16 -78.44
C SER A 329 44.62 4.75 -78.32
N ALA A 330 43.91 4.89 -79.45
CA ALA A 330 42.53 5.36 -79.49
C ALA A 330 41.56 4.34 -78.86
N ASP A 331 41.74 3.05 -79.14
CA ASP A 331 40.93 1.98 -78.52
C ASP A 331 41.14 1.89 -77.02
N ASN A 332 42.39 2.01 -76.55
CA ASN A 332 42.69 2.07 -75.12
C ASN A 332 42.00 3.28 -74.45
N LEU A 333 42.00 4.45 -75.10
CA LEU A 333 41.34 5.64 -74.57
C LEU A 333 39.80 5.47 -74.54
N LEU A 334 39.21 4.87 -75.58
CA LEU A 334 37.78 4.53 -75.58
C LEU A 334 37.43 3.56 -74.43
N SER A 335 38.27 2.55 -74.18
CA SER A 335 38.07 1.61 -73.06
C SER A 335 38.06 2.34 -71.73
N ILE A 336 39.08 3.17 -71.45
CA ILE A 336 39.19 3.93 -70.19
C ILE A 336 37.97 4.84 -69.99
N ILE A 337 37.53 5.53 -71.04
CA ILE A 337 36.36 6.42 -70.96
C ILE A 337 35.09 5.63 -70.68
N ASN A 338 34.88 4.49 -71.34
CA ASN A 338 33.72 3.64 -71.11
C ASN A 338 33.73 3.06 -69.69
N GLU A 339 34.89 2.67 -69.18
CA GLU A 339 35.06 2.20 -67.79
C GLU A 339 34.72 3.28 -66.76
N ILE A 340 35.17 4.53 -66.96
CA ILE A 340 34.82 5.66 -66.08
C ILE A 340 33.31 5.93 -66.10
N LEU A 341 32.68 5.80 -67.28
CA LEU A 341 31.24 6.02 -67.44
C LEU A 341 30.42 4.91 -66.77
N ASP A 342 30.83 3.66 -66.94
CA ASP A 342 30.22 2.50 -66.25
C ASP A 342 30.38 2.62 -64.74
N PHE A 343 31.54 3.05 -64.24
CA PHE A 343 31.74 3.35 -62.81
C PHE A 343 30.78 4.43 -62.32
N SER A 344 30.61 5.53 -63.07
CA SER A 344 29.67 6.59 -62.71
C SER A 344 28.22 6.12 -62.70
N LYS A 345 27.83 5.21 -63.60
CA LYS A 345 26.50 4.59 -63.61
C LYS A 345 26.28 3.68 -62.39
N ILE A 346 27.31 2.96 -61.95
CA ILE A 346 27.27 2.12 -60.75
C ILE A 346 27.14 2.99 -59.49
N GLU A 347 27.97 4.04 -59.36
CA GLU A 347 27.92 5.00 -58.24
C GLU A 347 26.55 5.68 -58.12
N ALA A 348 25.90 5.94 -59.27
CA ALA A 348 24.56 6.53 -59.32
C ALA A 348 23.40 5.50 -59.22
N GLY A 349 23.69 4.20 -59.10
CA GLY A 349 22.67 3.14 -59.07
C GLY A 349 21.86 2.99 -60.36
N LYS A 350 22.39 3.46 -61.50
CA LYS A 350 21.73 3.47 -62.82
C LYS A 350 22.20 2.36 -63.76
N LEU A 351 23.06 1.45 -63.30
CA LEU A 351 23.47 0.29 -64.09
C LEU A 351 22.30 -0.68 -64.20
N VAL A 352 21.83 -0.93 -65.43
CA VAL A 352 20.85 -1.97 -65.73
C VAL A 352 21.62 -3.16 -66.30
N LEU A 353 21.40 -4.34 -65.72
CA LEU A 353 21.95 -5.59 -66.23
C LEU A 353 20.94 -6.21 -67.20
N ASP A 354 21.43 -6.66 -68.35
CA ASP A 354 20.60 -7.42 -69.27
C ASP A 354 20.38 -8.84 -68.74
N ASN A 355 19.24 -9.45 -69.08
CA ASN A 355 18.94 -10.82 -68.71
C ASN A 355 18.57 -11.62 -69.97
N ILE A 356 19.58 -12.17 -70.64
CA ILE A 356 19.43 -12.94 -71.87
C ILE A 356 20.01 -14.35 -71.71
N PRO A 357 19.45 -15.36 -72.42
CA PRO A 357 20.01 -16.71 -72.43
C PRO A 357 21.43 -16.71 -73.02
N PHE A 358 22.37 -17.36 -72.35
CA PHE A 358 23.74 -17.53 -72.81
C PHE A 358 24.33 -18.87 -72.35
N ASN A 359 25.39 -19.32 -73.05
CA ASN A 359 26.17 -20.50 -72.69
C ASN A 359 27.52 -20.05 -72.10
N LEU A 360 27.77 -20.42 -70.83
CA LEU A 360 29.00 -20.04 -70.13
C LEU A 360 30.26 -20.65 -70.77
N ARG A 361 30.17 -21.86 -71.32
CA ARG A 361 31.29 -22.54 -71.96
C ARG A 361 31.74 -21.77 -73.20
N ASP A 362 30.79 -21.37 -74.04
CA ASP A 362 31.06 -20.61 -75.26
C ASP A 362 31.61 -19.23 -74.90
N LEU A 363 31.02 -18.56 -73.91
CA LEU A 363 31.49 -17.27 -73.42
C LEU A 363 32.93 -17.32 -72.92
N LEU A 364 33.28 -18.31 -72.09
CA LEU A 364 34.64 -18.49 -71.58
C LEU A 364 35.61 -18.82 -72.73
N GLN A 365 35.22 -19.72 -73.64
CA GLN A 365 36.05 -20.12 -74.78
C GLN A 365 36.32 -18.97 -75.74
N ASP A 366 35.31 -18.18 -76.08
CA ASP A 366 35.45 -16.99 -76.92
C ASP A 366 36.41 -15.98 -76.29
N THR A 367 36.25 -15.74 -74.98
CA THR A 367 37.09 -14.79 -74.23
C THR A 367 38.55 -15.20 -74.26
N LEU A 368 38.83 -16.49 -74.02
CA LEU A 368 40.19 -17.01 -74.04
C LEU A 368 40.77 -17.04 -75.46
N THR A 369 39.95 -17.30 -76.48
CA THR A 369 40.36 -17.31 -77.88
C THR A 369 40.86 -15.94 -78.33
N ILE A 370 40.19 -14.86 -77.90
CA ILE A 370 40.61 -13.47 -78.16
C ILE A 370 41.97 -13.16 -77.51
N LEU A 371 42.22 -13.69 -76.30
CA LEU A 371 43.44 -13.42 -75.53
C LEU A 371 44.59 -14.40 -75.84
N ALA A 372 44.33 -15.50 -76.54
CA ALA A 372 45.31 -16.53 -76.86
C ALA A 372 46.55 -16.00 -77.61
N PRO A 373 46.46 -15.08 -78.60
CA PRO A 373 47.65 -14.53 -79.26
C PRO A 373 48.56 -13.76 -78.29
N ALA A 374 47.98 -13.01 -77.34
CA ALA A 374 48.73 -12.24 -76.36
C ALA A 374 49.44 -13.15 -75.34
N ALA A 375 48.79 -14.24 -74.92
CA ALA A 375 49.41 -15.25 -74.08
C ALA A 375 50.53 -15.99 -74.83
N HIS A 376 50.29 -16.37 -76.10
CA HIS A 376 51.27 -17.09 -76.93
C HIS A 376 52.51 -16.24 -77.23
N ALA A 377 52.35 -14.94 -77.46
CA ALA A 377 53.48 -14.01 -77.63
C ALA A 377 54.41 -13.96 -76.40
N LYS A 378 53.88 -14.27 -75.20
CA LYS A 378 54.64 -14.43 -73.96
C LYS A 378 55.00 -15.88 -73.62
N GLN A 379 54.71 -16.83 -74.52
CA GLN A 379 54.88 -18.28 -74.29
C GLN A 379 54.16 -18.80 -73.04
N LEU A 380 53.03 -18.18 -72.67
CA LEU A 380 52.19 -18.61 -71.55
C LEU A 380 51.20 -19.69 -71.99
N GLU A 381 51.00 -20.69 -71.14
CA GLU A 381 49.95 -21.69 -71.35
C GLU A 381 48.60 -21.16 -70.85
N LEU A 382 47.60 -21.10 -71.73
CA LEU A 382 46.25 -20.68 -71.37
C LEU A 382 45.31 -21.89 -71.36
N VAL A 383 44.78 -22.24 -70.19
CA VAL A 383 43.96 -23.44 -69.97
C VAL A 383 42.54 -23.06 -69.59
N SER A 384 41.57 -23.59 -70.33
CA SER A 384 40.13 -23.49 -70.05
C SER A 384 39.62 -24.77 -69.40
N LEU A 385 39.00 -24.67 -68.22
CA LEU A 385 38.43 -25.82 -67.50
C LEU A 385 36.99 -25.54 -67.08
N VAL A 386 36.03 -25.96 -67.89
CA VAL A 386 34.60 -25.92 -67.56
C VAL A 386 34.15 -27.32 -67.16
N TYR A 387 33.69 -27.46 -65.92
CA TYR A 387 33.23 -28.74 -65.39
C TYR A 387 31.91 -29.19 -66.03
N ARG A 388 31.65 -30.50 -66.00
CA ARG A 388 30.45 -31.10 -66.65
C ARG A 388 29.15 -30.80 -65.91
N ASP A 389 29.26 -30.46 -64.63
CA ASP A 389 28.16 -30.09 -63.73
C ASP A 389 27.66 -28.66 -64.00
N THR A 390 28.35 -27.86 -64.83
CA THR A 390 27.95 -26.49 -65.12
C THR A 390 26.78 -26.46 -66.12
N PRO A 391 25.65 -25.80 -65.80
CA PRO A 391 24.50 -25.70 -66.70
C PRO A 391 24.86 -25.04 -68.04
N LEU A 392 24.30 -25.59 -69.14
CA LEU A 392 24.57 -25.12 -70.50
C LEU A 392 23.76 -23.88 -70.90
N ALA A 393 22.62 -23.65 -70.25
CA ALA A 393 21.73 -22.53 -70.52
C ALA A 393 21.52 -21.72 -69.24
N LEU A 394 22.19 -20.57 -69.17
CA LEU A 394 22.06 -19.60 -68.08
C LEU A 394 21.37 -18.35 -68.62
N SER A 395 20.73 -17.58 -67.74
CA SER A 395 20.17 -16.28 -68.10
C SER A 395 20.89 -15.19 -67.30
N GLY A 396 21.36 -14.14 -67.99
CA GLY A 396 22.06 -13.03 -67.35
C GLY A 396 22.66 -12.08 -68.38
N ASP A 397 23.69 -11.32 -67.96
CA ASP A 397 24.39 -10.36 -68.81
C ASP A 397 25.73 -10.94 -69.30
N PRO A 398 25.77 -11.59 -70.48
CA PRO A 398 27.00 -12.17 -71.00
C PRO A 398 28.05 -11.12 -71.38
N LEU A 399 27.65 -9.88 -71.70
CA LEU A 399 28.60 -8.82 -72.05
C LEU A 399 29.40 -8.39 -70.82
N ARG A 400 28.72 -8.19 -69.68
CA ARG A 400 29.37 -7.84 -68.41
C ARG A 400 30.20 -8.97 -67.86
N LEU A 401 29.71 -10.21 -67.95
CA LEU A 401 30.49 -11.37 -67.53
C LEU A 401 31.77 -11.55 -68.38
N ARG A 402 31.66 -11.34 -69.70
CA ARG A 402 32.82 -11.33 -70.61
C ARG A 402 33.81 -10.22 -70.25
N GLN A 403 33.33 -9.03 -69.89
CA GLN A 403 34.17 -7.92 -69.45
C GLN A 403 34.96 -8.28 -68.18
N ILE A 404 34.29 -8.85 -67.17
CA ILE A 404 34.94 -9.33 -65.94
C ILE A 404 36.03 -10.36 -66.27
N LEU A 405 35.70 -11.38 -67.06
CA LEU A 405 36.64 -12.43 -67.46
C LEU A 405 37.82 -11.89 -68.26
N THR A 406 37.55 -11.00 -69.21
CA THR A 406 38.60 -10.37 -70.03
C THR A 406 39.56 -9.57 -69.16
N ASN A 407 39.05 -8.80 -68.19
CA ASN A 407 39.88 -8.02 -67.27
C ASN A 407 40.73 -8.92 -66.36
N LEU A 408 40.15 -9.98 -65.80
CA LEU A 408 40.88 -10.92 -64.94
C LEU A 408 41.97 -11.68 -65.72
N VAL A 409 41.65 -12.22 -66.90
CA VAL A 409 42.60 -12.99 -67.71
C VAL A 409 43.66 -12.09 -68.32
N SER A 410 43.31 -10.88 -68.78
CA SER A 410 44.27 -9.89 -69.28
C SER A 410 45.26 -9.46 -68.18
N ASN A 411 44.77 -9.25 -66.95
CA ASN A 411 45.63 -8.99 -65.80
C ASN A 411 46.57 -10.17 -65.51
N ALA A 412 46.06 -11.41 -65.50
CA ALA A 412 46.90 -12.60 -65.37
C ALA A 412 48.01 -12.63 -66.44
N ILE A 413 47.67 -12.48 -67.73
CA ILE A 413 48.66 -12.44 -68.83
C ILE A 413 49.67 -11.30 -68.63
N LYS A 414 49.23 -10.14 -68.14
CA LYS A 414 50.09 -8.98 -67.90
C LYS A 414 51.16 -9.28 -66.84
N PHE A 415 50.79 -9.93 -65.73
CA PHE A 415 51.64 -10.12 -64.55
C PHE A 415 52.36 -11.47 -64.47
N THR A 416 51.98 -12.45 -65.29
CA THR A 416 52.74 -13.69 -65.46
C THR A 416 53.82 -13.51 -66.54
N ARG A 417 55.07 -13.89 -66.23
CA ARG A 417 56.20 -13.85 -67.18
C ARG A 417 56.38 -15.17 -67.91
N GLU A 418 56.29 -16.28 -67.17
CA GLU A 418 56.37 -17.65 -67.65
C GLU A 418 55.43 -18.53 -66.81
N GLY A 419 54.93 -19.63 -67.38
CA GLY A 419 54.03 -20.56 -66.71
C GLY A 419 52.61 -20.57 -67.29
N THR A 420 51.62 -20.80 -66.43
CA THR A 420 50.27 -21.21 -66.84
C THR A 420 49.21 -20.31 -66.23
N ILE A 421 48.18 -20.00 -67.02
CA ILE A 421 46.98 -19.31 -66.60
C ILE A 421 45.80 -20.25 -66.80
N VAL A 422 45.06 -20.54 -65.72
CA VAL A 422 43.94 -21.47 -65.71
C VAL A 422 42.66 -20.71 -65.39
N ALA A 423 41.73 -20.67 -66.36
CA ALA A 423 40.38 -20.19 -66.16
C ALA A 423 39.44 -21.37 -65.91
N ARG A 424 38.82 -21.42 -64.74
CA ARG A 424 37.98 -22.52 -64.27
C ARG A 424 36.58 -22.03 -63.97
N ALA A 425 35.57 -22.78 -64.40
CA ALA A 425 34.18 -22.58 -64.04
C ALA A 425 33.59 -23.90 -63.50
N MET A 426 32.99 -23.86 -62.31
CA MET A 426 32.32 -24.99 -61.68
C MET A 426 31.02 -24.57 -61.00
N LEU A 427 30.09 -25.52 -60.89
CA LEU A 427 28.87 -25.36 -60.11
C LEU A 427 29.19 -25.51 -58.61
N GLU A 428 28.78 -24.55 -57.79
CA GLU A 428 28.86 -24.66 -56.32
C GLU A 428 27.57 -25.22 -55.74
N ASP A 429 26.44 -24.69 -56.21
CA ASP A 429 25.11 -25.05 -55.73
C ASP A 429 24.07 -24.80 -56.84
N GLU A 430 23.00 -25.58 -56.84
CA GLU A 430 21.92 -25.49 -57.83
C GLU A 430 20.57 -25.72 -57.15
N THR A 431 19.64 -24.81 -57.44
CA THR A 431 18.24 -24.85 -57.02
C THR A 431 17.34 -24.89 -58.25
N GLU A 432 16.03 -25.07 -58.08
CA GLU A 432 15.08 -25.13 -59.21
C GLU A 432 15.08 -23.83 -60.06
N GLU A 433 15.45 -22.68 -59.50
CA GLU A 433 15.39 -21.37 -60.18
C GLU A 433 16.76 -20.69 -60.35
N HIS A 434 17.79 -21.09 -59.59
CA HIS A 434 19.10 -20.44 -59.57
C HIS A 434 20.27 -21.42 -59.51
N ALA A 435 21.35 -21.10 -60.25
CA ALA A 435 22.62 -21.79 -60.19
C ALA A 435 23.72 -20.85 -59.66
N GLN A 436 24.46 -21.29 -58.66
CA GLN A 436 25.61 -20.57 -58.12
C GLN A 436 26.89 -21.13 -58.74
N LEU A 437 27.65 -20.28 -59.43
CA LEU A 437 28.84 -20.67 -60.17
C LEU A 437 30.10 -20.06 -59.56
N ARG A 438 31.12 -20.89 -59.31
CA ARG A 438 32.47 -20.39 -59.01
C ARG A 438 33.28 -20.31 -60.29
N ILE A 439 33.61 -19.08 -60.67
CA ILE A 439 34.54 -18.80 -61.75
C ILE A 439 35.84 -18.28 -61.13
N SER A 440 36.97 -18.91 -61.46
CA SER A 440 38.28 -18.53 -60.95
C SER A 440 39.31 -18.45 -62.08
N VAL A 441 40.10 -17.39 -62.10
CA VAL A 441 41.29 -17.26 -62.95
C VAL A 441 42.51 -17.36 -62.04
N GLN A 442 43.35 -18.36 -62.29
CA GLN A 442 44.57 -18.61 -61.53
C GLN A 442 45.77 -18.42 -62.43
N ASP A 443 46.76 -17.67 -61.98
CA ASP A 443 48.01 -17.45 -62.68
C ASP A 443 49.22 -17.83 -61.81
N THR A 444 50.36 -18.08 -62.44
CA THR A 444 51.63 -18.42 -61.76
C THR A 444 52.57 -17.21 -61.63
N GLY A 445 52.05 -15.99 -61.71
CA GLY A 445 52.80 -14.75 -61.70
C GLY A 445 53.25 -14.32 -60.30
N ILE A 446 53.69 -13.05 -60.21
CA ILE A 446 54.34 -12.48 -59.02
C ILE A 446 53.43 -12.33 -57.79
N GLY A 447 52.10 -12.46 -57.97
CA GLY A 447 51.11 -12.21 -56.93
C GLY A 447 51.10 -10.77 -56.44
N LEU A 448 50.33 -10.52 -55.37
CA LEU A 448 50.27 -9.25 -54.66
C LEU A 448 50.87 -9.41 -53.26
N SER A 449 51.48 -8.36 -52.73
CA SER A 449 51.95 -8.39 -51.34
C SER A 449 50.76 -8.42 -50.37
N SER A 450 50.97 -8.94 -49.16
CA SER A 450 49.92 -8.99 -48.12
C SER A 450 49.39 -7.61 -47.73
N GLN A 451 50.17 -6.55 -47.97
CA GLN A 451 49.77 -5.17 -47.74
C GLN A 451 48.86 -4.66 -48.87
N ASP A 452 49.18 -4.97 -50.13
CA ASP A 452 48.36 -4.59 -51.29
C ASP A 452 47.00 -5.31 -51.27
N VAL A 453 46.97 -6.57 -50.83
CA VAL A 453 45.71 -7.33 -50.69
C VAL A 453 44.77 -6.75 -49.63
N ARG A 454 45.29 -6.08 -48.58
CA ARG A 454 44.44 -5.42 -47.55
C ARG A 454 43.91 -4.05 -47.98
N ALA A 455 44.47 -3.47 -49.04
CA ALA A 455 44.10 -2.16 -49.54
C ALA A 455 43.09 -2.22 -50.72
N LEU A 456 42.92 -3.40 -51.32
CA LEU A 456 41.82 -3.76 -52.23
C LEU A 456 40.54 -3.97 -51.44
#